data_AF-A0A2W1Z667-F1
#
_entry.id   AF-A0A2W1Z667-F1
#
_cell.length_a   1.000
_cell.length_b   1.000
_cell.length_c   1.000
_cell.angle_alpha   90.00
_cell.angle_beta   90.00
_cell.angle_gamma   90.00
#
_symmetry.space_group_name_H-M   'P 1'
#
loop_
_entity.id
_entity.type
_entity.pdbx_description
1 polymer ?
#
loop_
_entity_poly.entity_id
_entity_poly.type
_entity_poly.pdbx_seq_one_letter_code
_entity_poly.pdbx_strand_id
1 'polypeptide(L)'
;MTAPVRVIAVLLATLVTIAVGSTTAWALWTTTGAATSSAVIGKTAAALGGTNALTTTFSAEMPSTTIPVTLRNAGTLAGTTSTAVSVVNGSSSALAQAVAVDAWPVADPVSCSTDAAVGAGAVDGTWASLPSMTSRLAAGASAVWCVRSTVTDAAPAVATAHVRLQLTVAVGSWTSTTATSSFSLNTGTADPTLTCTTEGTDDNYVLLSWDDPYRDGDTLYRAYIGDVGVGESQTGSWHQIDLAPEQLPTSTDGPLTVTVRALDAGGEPTATVAGTGTITRYTKSTGSPALRCGA
;
A
#
# COMPACT_ATOMS: atom_id res chain seq x y z
N MET A 1 -40.67 -61.23 -48.95
CA MET A 1 -42.14 -61.13 -49.14
C MET A 1 -42.76 -61.59 -47.82
N THR A 2 -43.46 -60.81 -46.98
CA THR A 2 -44.26 -59.59 -47.18
C THR A 2 -44.37 -58.82 -45.85
N ALA A 3 -43.65 -57.70 -45.74
CA ALA A 3 -44.00 -56.59 -44.85
C ALA A 3 -44.95 -55.67 -45.63
N PRO A 4 -46.28 -55.78 -45.45
CA PRO A 4 -47.08 -54.55 -45.26
C PRO A 4 -48.41 -54.68 -44.47
N VAL A 5 -48.79 -55.84 -43.91
CA VAL A 5 -50.19 -56.02 -43.43
C VAL A 5 -50.44 -55.52 -41.98
N ARG A 6 -49.41 -55.34 -41.16
CA ARG A 6 -49.59 -54.93 -39.75
C ARG A 6 -49.69 -53.42 -39.51
N VAL A 7 -49.29 -52.59 -40.48
CA VAL A 7 -49.29 -51.11 -40.33
C VAL A 7 -50.65 -50.50 -40.70
N ILE A 8 -51.42 -51.16 -41.57
CA ILE A 8 -52.74 -50.66 -42.02
C ILE A 8 -53.84 -50.91 -40.97
N ALA A 9 -53.72 -51.97 -40.15
CA ALA A 9 -54.71 -52.30 -39.13
C ALA A 9 -54.73 -51.33 -37.93
N VAL A 10 -53.61 -50.66 -37.64
CA VAL A 10 -53.53 -49.72 -36.49
C VAL A 10 -54.04 -48.33 -36.86
N LEU A 11 -53.93 -47.91 -38.13
CA LEU A 11 -54.43 -46.61 -38.61
C LEU A 11 -55.94 -46.57 -38.84
N LEU A 12 -56.58 -47.71 -39.14
CA LEU A 12 -58.04 -47.80 -39.30
C LEU A 12 -58.79 -47.91 -37.97
N ALA A 13 -58.12 -48.27 -36.87
CA ALA A 13 -58.72 -48.32 -35.54
C ALA A 13 -58.80 -46.94 -34.85
N THR A 14 -58.01 -45.96 -35.28
CA THR A 14 -57.96 -44.61 -34.68
C THR A 14 -58.91 -43.60 -35.30
N LEU A 15 -59.59 -43.93 -36.41
CA LEU A 15 -60.47 -42.99 -37.12
C LEU A 15 -61.98 -43.19 -36.88
N VAL A 16 -62.40 -44.15 -36.05
CA VAL A 16 -63.83 -44.54 -35.89
C VAL A 16 -64.33 -44.40 -34.44
N THR A 17 -63.82 -43.44 -33.67
CA THR A 17 -64.38 -43.15 -32.32
C THR A 17 -64.55 -41.65 -32.04
N ILE A 18 -64.98 -40.87 -33.03
CA ILE A 18 -65.53 -39.53 -32.80
C ILE A 18 -66.95 -39.49 -33.37
N ALA A 19 -67.87 -40.19 -32.70
CA ALA A 19 -69.27 -39.84 -32.75
C ALA A 19 -70.00 -40.48 -31.56
N VAL A 20 -70.79 -39.65 -30.87
CA VAL A 20 -71.84 -40.00 -29.91
C VAL A 20 -71.41 -40.17 -28.44
N GLY A 21 -71.44 -39.03 -27.74
CA GLY A 21 -72.28 -38.86 -26.54
C GLY A 21 -71.98 -39.69 -25.29
N SER A 22 -71.04 -39.21 -24.47
CA SER A 22 -71.16 -39.21 -23.00
C SER A 22 -70.15 -38.23 -22.41
N THR A 23 -70.58 -37.35 -21.51
CA THR A 23 -69.73 -36.34 -20.86
C THR A 23 -68.86 -36.98 -19.78
N THR A 24 -67.89 -37.80 -20.17
CA THR A 24 -66.81 -38.20 -19.26
C THR A 24 -65.72 -37.16 -19.37
N ALA A 25 -65.58 -36.32 -18.34
CA ALA A 25 -64.46 -35.40 -18.20
C ALA A 25 -63.18 -36.23 -18.02
N TRP A 26 -62.39 -36.36 -19.08
CA TRP A 26 -61.06 -36.94 -19.00
C TRP A 26 -60.14 -35.94 -18.31
N ALA A 27 -59.92 -36.11 -17.01
CA ALA A 27 -58.89 -35.38 -16.30
C ALA A 27 -57.53 -35.89 -16.81
N LEU A 28 -56.88 -35.10 -17.66
CA LEU A 28 -55.48 -35.32 -18.00
C LEU A 28 -54.66 -34.94 -16.76
N TRP A 29 -54.26 -35.93 -15.97
CA TRP A 29 -53.35 -35.71 -14.85
C TRP A 29 -51.95 -35.46 -15.41
N THR A 30 -51.67 -34.24 -15.84
CA THR A 30 -50.30 -33.80 -16.08
C THR A 30 -49.64 -33.61 -14.72
N THR A 31 -48.77 -34.54 -14.34
CA THR A 31 -47.85 -34.33 -13.23
C THR A 31 -46.86 -33.24 -13.64
N THR A 32 -47.17 -31.99 -13.31
CA THR A 32 -46.21 -30.88 -13.44
C THR A 32 -45.21 -30.98 -12.31
N GLY A 33 -44.01 -31.47 -12.61
CA GLY A 33 -42.87 -31.34 -11.70
C GLY A 33 -42.50 -29.86 -11.62
N ALA A 34 -42.58 -29.25 -10.44
CA ALA A 34 -42.04 -27.91 -10.24
C ALA A 34 -40.51 -27.96 -10.39
N ALA A 35 -40.00 -27.53 -11.54
CA ALA A 35 -38.59 -27.30 -11.71
C ALA A 35 -38.23 -26.00 -10.98
N THR A 36 -37.64 -26.11 -9.78
CA THR A 36 -37.01 -24.97 -9.11
C THR A 36 -35.74 -24.61 -9.87
N SER A 37 -35.80 -23.57 -10.71
CA SER A 37 -34.62 -22.90 -11.24
C SER A 37 -34.28 -21.73 -10.32
N SER A 38 -33.01 -21.63 -9.92
CA SER A 38 -32.48 -20.48 -9.20
C SER A 38 -31.47 -19.76 -10.09
N ALA A 39 -31.66 -18.47 -10.32
CA ALA A 39 -30.65 -17.60 -10.91
C ALA A 39 -29.95 -16.83 -9.78
N VAL A 40 -28.63 -17.02 -9.64
CA VAL A 40 -27.82 -16.19 -8.73
C VAL A 40 -27.37 -14.96 -9.50
N ILE A 41 -27.90 -13.79 -9.13
CA ILE A 41 -27.37 -12.51 -9.60
C ILE A 41 -26.10 -12.21 -8.80
N GLY A 42 -24.96 -12.41 -9.45
CA GLY A 42 -23.66 -12.16 -8.85
C GLY A 42 -23.04 -10.82 -9.26
N LYS A 43 -22.25 -10.23 -8.37
CA LYS A 43 -21.45 -9.04 -8.62
C LYS A 43 -19.96 -9.37 -8.50
N THR A 44 -19.16 -8.92 -9.45
CA THR A 44 -17.69 -8.90 -9.34
C THR A 44 -17.25 -7.52 -8.86
N ALA A 45 -16.32 -7.46 -7.90
CA ALA A 45 -15.72 -6.21 -7.44
C ALA A 45 -14.36 -6.48 -6.80
N ALA A 46 -13.41 -5.60 -7.05
CA ALA A 46 -12.07 -5.63 -6.46
C ALA A 46 -11.90 -4.49 -5.46
N ALA A 47 -11.09 -4.70 -4.43
CA ALA A 47 -10.61 -3.63 -3.56
C ALA A 47 -9.16 -3.92 -3.12
N LEU A 48 -8.37 -2.85 -3.01
CA LEU A 48 -6.98 -2.86 -2.54
C LEU A 48 -6.89 -2.12 -1.20
N GLY A 49 -6.01 -2.60 -0.31
CA GLY A 49 -5.69 -1.93 0.95
C GLY A 49 -4.19 -2.05 1.29
N GLY A 50 -3.69 -1.13 2.11
CA GLY A 50 -2.29 -1.13 2.59
C GLY A 50 -1.26 -0.55 1.61
N THR A 51 -1.65 -0.27 0.36
CA THR A 51 -0.75 0.20 -0.70
C THR A 51 -0.19 1.60 -0.46
N ASN A 52 -0.88 2.45 0.27
CA ASN A 52 -0.39 3.78 0.66
C ASN A 52 0.86 3.70 1.54
N ALA A 53 1.02 2.63 2.33
CA ALA A 53 2.23 2.39 3.13
C ALA A 53 3.43 1.91 2.29
N LEU A 54 3.24 1.61 1.00
CA LEU A 54 4.36 1.37 0.06
C LEU A 54 5.08 2.65 -0.35
N THR A 55 4.52 3.83 -0.01
CA THR A 55 5.22 5.09 -0.26
C THR A 55 6.44 5.17 0.64
N THR A 56 7.63 5.22 0.06
CA THR A 56 8.89 5.16 0.81
C THR A 56 9.98 5.98 0.14
N THR A 57 10.95 6.40 0.96
CA THR A 57 12.22 6.97 0.51
C THR A 57 13.32 6.02 0.90
N PHE A 58 13.99 5.45 -0.10
CA PHE A 58 15.14 4.57 0.11
C PHE A 58 16.40 5.38 0.36
N SER A 59 17.19 4.92 1.32
CA SER A 59 18.51 5.45 1.68
C SER A 59 19.46 4.30 2.00
N ALA A 60 20.73 4.60 2.24
CA ALA A 60 21.70 3.60 2.68
C ALA A 60 21.32 2.95 4.03
N GLU A 61 20.62 3.70 4.90
CA GLU A 61 20.16 3.23 6.22
C GLU A 61 18.84 2.45 6.13
N MET A 62 18.02 2.77 5.12
CA MET A 62 16.75 2.10 4.83
C MET A 62 16.70 1.62 3.36
N PRO A 63 17.52 0.62 2.99
CA PRO A 63 17.57 0.12 1.62
C PRO A 63 16.38 -0.77 1.28
N SER A 64 15.63 -1.25 2.30
CA SER A 64 14.52 -2.17 2.13
C SER A 64 13.33 -1.77 3.01
N THR A 65 12.11 -1.99 2.50
CA THR A 65 10.87 -1.86 3.25
C THR A 65 10.01 -3.09 3.02
N THR A 66 9.28 -3.55 4.04
CA THR A 66 8.36 -4.69 3.94
C THR A 66 6.99 -4.26 4.43
N ILE A 67 5.98 -4.33 3.54
CA ILE A 67 4.65 -3.78 3.78
C ILE A 67 3.58 -4.81 3.40
N PRO A 68 2.55 -5.02 4.24
CA PRO A 68 1.41 -5.86 3.90
C PRO A 68 0.45 -5.13 2.94
N VAL A 69 0.11 -5.80 1.83
CA VAL A 69 -0.90 -5.39 0.86
C VAL A 69 -2.08 -6.34 0.93
N THR A 70 -3.29 -5.81 1.02
CA THR A 70 -4.52 -6.62 1.07
C THR A 70 -5.21 -6.61 -0.28
N LEU A 71 -5.41 -7.80 -0.85
CA LEU A 71 -6.22 -8.04 -2.05
C LEU A 71 -7.61 -8.52 -1.60
N ARG A 72 -8.67 -7.84 -1.99
CA ARG A 72 -10.04 -8.20 -1.58
C ARG A 72 -10.94 -8.47 -2.76
N ASN A 73 -11.66 -9.58 -2.69
CA ASN A 73 -12.84 -9.83 -3.51
C ASN A 73 -14.04 -9.15 -2.84
N ALA A 74 -14.36 -7.94 -3.29
CA ALA A 74 -15.50 -7.17 -2.79
C ALA A 74 -16.84 -7.57 -3.46
N GLY A 75 -16.82 -8.60 -4.32
CA GLY A 75 -17.98 -9.13 -5.01
C GLY A 75 -18.78 -10.14 -4.18
N THR A 76 -19.87 -10.63 -4.76
CA THR A 76 -20.74 -11.68 -4.19
C THR A 76 -20.47 -13.06 -4.77
N LEU A 77 -19.54 -13.18 -5.73
CA LEU A 77 -19.12 -14.44 -6.32
C LEU A 77 -17.68 -14.74 -5.91
N ALA A 78 -17.38 -16.01 -5.63
CA ALA A 78 -16.01 -16.47 -5.45
C ALA A 78 -15.24 -16.36 -6.79
N GLY A 79 -14.00 -15.90 -6.73
CA GLY A 79 -13.21 -15.59 -7.93
C GLY A 79 -11.71 -15.60 -7.69
N THR A 80 -10.96 -15.31 -8.74
CA THR A 80 -9.51 -15.16 -8.68
C THR A 80 -9.16 -13.69 -8.77
N THR A 81 -8.45 -13.18 -7.78
CA THR A 81 -7.87 -11.85 -7.81
C THR A 81 -6.52 -11.88 -8.51
N SER A 82 -6.24 -10.93 -9.38
CA SER A 82 -4.94 -10.78 -10.05
C SER A 82 -4.52 -9.32 -10.07
N THR A 83 -3.23 -9.07 -9.87
CA THR A 83 -2.67 -7.72 -9.96
C THR A 83 -1.96 -7.43 -11.27
N ALA A 84 -1.87 -6.15 -11.61
CA ALA A 84 -0.95 -5.62 -12.61
C ALA A 84 -0.26 -4.38 -12.05
N VAL A 85 1.00 -4.17 -12.43
CA VAL A 85 1.78 -3.01 -12.03
C VAL A 85 2.08 -2.15 -13.26
N SER A 86 2.04 -0.83 -13.09
CA SER A 86 2.49 0.12 -14.11
C SER A 86 3.16 1.33 -13.50
N VAL A 87 4.15 1.88 -14.20
CA VAL A 87 4.80 3.14 -13.84
C VAL A 87 4.05 4.30 -14.49
N VAL A 88 3.74 5.34 -13.73
CA VAL A 88 3.02 6.51 -14.24
C VAL A 88 3.94 7.28 -15.19
N ASN A 89 3.40 7.66 -16.35
CA ASN A 89 4.11 8.46 -17.33
C ASN A 89 4.61 9.78 -16.72
N GLY A 90 5.84 10.17 -17.03
CA GLY A 90 6.49 11.35 -16.45
C GLY A 90 7.20 11.11 -15.11
N SER A 91 7.17 9.89 -14.56
CA SER A 91 7.97 9.51 -13.38
C SER A 91 9.19 8.65 -13.74
N SER A 92 10.09 8.41 -12.79
CA SER A 92 11.35 7.70 -13.03
C SER A 92 11.14 6.19 -13.24
N SER A 93 11.14 5.73 -14.48
CA SER A 93 11.15 4.30 -14.82
C SER A 93 12.44 3.60 -14.39
N ALA A 94 13.56 4.32 -14.41
CA ALA A 94 14.86 3.80 -13.94
C ALA A 94 14.81 3.43 -12.46
N LEU A 95 14.22 4.29 -11.62
CA LEU A 95 14.03 3.97 -10.20
C LEU A 95 13.08 2.78 -10.01
N ALA A 96 11.95 2.72 -10.73
CA ALA A 96 11.04 1.58 -10.63
C ALA A 96 11.66 0.24 -11.07
N GLN A 97 12.62 0.26 -12.01
CA GLN A 97 13.40 -0.91 -12.42
C GLN A 97 14.49 -1.27 -11.41
N ALA A 98 15.05 -0.29 -10.70
CA ALA A 98 16.10 -0.49 -9.72
C ALA A 98 15.59 -0.93 -8.33
N VAL A 99 14.28 -0.94 -8.10
CA VAL A 99 13.69 -1.47 -6.88
C VAL A 99 13.21 -2.90 -7.12
N ALA A 100 13.96 -3.85 -6.58
CA ALA A 100 13.60 -5.26 -6.56
C ALA A 100 12.43 -5.50 -5.62
N VAL A 101 11.54 -6.40 -5.99
CA VAL A 101 10.33 -6.70 -5.22
C VAL A 101 10.18 -8.20 -5.07
N ASP A 102 10.09 -8.65 -3.82
CA ASP A 102 9.65 -9.98 -3.46
C ASP A 102 8.27 -9.86 -2.84
N ALA A 103 7.27 -10.55 -3.39
CA ALA A 103 5.92 -10.56 -2.85
C ALA A 103 5.43 -11.98 -2.59
N TRP A 104 4.94 -12.26 -1.38
CA TRP A 104 4.48 -13.60 -0.99
C TRP A 104 3.21 -13.54 -0.13
N PRO A 105 2.32 -14.54 -0.24
CA PRO A 105 1.11 -14.58 0.57
C PRO A 105 1.44 -14.88 2.05
N VAL A 106 0.73 -14.21 2.95
CA VAL A 106 0.79 -14.47 4.40
C VAL A 106 -0.61 -14.62 4.97
N ALA A 107 -0.72 -15.33 6.10
CA ALA A 107 -2.01 -15.56 6.75
C ALA A 107 -2.54 -14.30 7.45
N ASP A 108 -1.65 -13.48 8.00
CA ASP A 108 -1.99 -12.29 8.78
C ASP A 108 -1.00 -11.14 8.49
N PRO A 109 -1.45 -9.86 8.44
CA PRO A 109 -0.56 -8.72 8.21
C PRO A 109 0.59 -8.59 9.21
N VAL A 110 0.43 -9.05 10.46
CA VAL A 110 1.48 -8.99 11.49
C VAL A 110 2.64 -9.95 11.17
N SER A 111 2.39 -10.98 10.36
CA SER A 111 3.47 -11.85 9.86
C SER A 111 4.34 -11.16 8.81
N CYS A 112 4.01 -9.92 8.44
CA CYS A 112 4.72 -9.11 7.48
C CYS A 112 5.76 -8.20 8.12
N SER A 113 6.78 -8.82 8.72
CA SER A 113 7.90 -8.08 9.32
C SER A 113 9.07 -7.93 8.35
N THR A 114 9.95 -6.97 8.63
CA THR A 114 11.21 -6.75 7.91
C THR A 114 12.04 -8.03 7.80
N ASP A 115 12.09 -8.84 8.85
CA ASP A 115 12.89 -10.07 8.92
C ASP A 115 12.13 -11.33 8.46
N ALA A 116 10.88 -11.21 8.02
CA ALA A 116 10.08 -12.36 7.61
C ALA A 116 10.74 -13.09 6.42
N ALA A 117 10.87 -14.40 6.48
CA ALA A 117 11.36 -15.16 5.35
C ALA A 117 10.36 -15.10 4.18
N VAL A 118 10.87 -15.02 2.95
CA VAL A 118 10.03 -15.10 1.75
C VAL A 118 9.38 -16.47 1.70
N GLY A 119 8.05 -16.49 1.72
CA GLY A 119 7.25 -17.72 1.81
C GLY A 119 7.04 -18.43 0.47
N ALA A 120 6.41 -19.60 0.53
CA ALA A 120 5.97 -20.30 -0.67
C ALA A 120 4.92 -19.51 -1.45
N GLY A 121 4.90 -19.67 -2.78
CA GLY A 121 3.98 -18.92 -3.66
C GLY A 121 4.41 -17.47 -3.88
N ALA A 122 5.67 -17.15 -3.59
CA ALA A 122 6.26 -15.86 -3.87
C ALA A 122 6.33 -15.57 -5.37
N VAL A 123 6.31 -14.29 -5.69
CA VAL A 123 6.65 -13.74 -7.00
C VAL A 123 7.75 -12.69 -6.81
N ASP A 124 8.71 -12.68 -7.73
CA ASP A 124 9.83 -11.76 -7.73
C ASP A 124 9.86 -10.92 -9.02
N GLY A 125 10.38 -9.70 -8.92
CA GLY A 125 10.50 -8.81 -10.05
C GLY A 125 10.93 -7.40 -9.64
N THR A 126 10.43 -6.39 -10.35
CA THR A 126 10.66 -4.99 -10.02
C THR A 126 9.35 -4.23 -10.05
N TRP A 127 9.30 -3.03 -9.46
CA TRP A 127 8.10 -2.19 -9.60
C TRP A 127 7.82 -1.72 -11.03
N ALA A 128 8.75 -1.88 -11.97
CA ALA A 128 8.49 -1.68 -13.39
C ALA A 128 7.84 -2.88 -14.08
N SER A 129 8.03 -4.09 -13.54
CA SER A 129 7.57 -5.35 -14.15
C SER A 129 7.41 -6.46 -13.10
N LEU A 130 6.49 -6.27 -12.14
CA LEU A 130 6.18 -7.26 -11.12
C LEU A 130 5.22 -8.31 -11.68
N PRO A 131 5.53 -9.62 -11.60
CA PRO A 131 4.56 -10.66 -11.92
C PRO A 131 3.29 -10.56 -11.06
N SER A 132 2.17 -11.05 -11.59
CA SER A 132 0.87 -10.89 -10.95
C SER A 132 0.76 -11.64 -9.62
N MET A 133 0.44 -10.92 -8.54
CA MET A 133 0.03 -11.50 -7.27
C MET A 133 -1.40 -12.05 -7.44
N THR A 134 -1.54 -13.37 -7.36
CA THR A 134 -2.79 -14.06 -7.68
C THR A 134 -3.34 -14.83 -6.48
N SER A 135 -4.64 -14.69 -6.18
CA SER A 135 -5.27 -15.39 -5.05
C SER A 135 -6.70 -15.79 -5.39
N ARG A 136 -7.08 -17.02 -5.06
CA ARG A 136 -8.48 -17.47 -5.18
C ARG A 136 -9.22 -17.16 -3.89
N LEU A 137 -10.25 -16.31 -3.97
CA LEU A 137 -10.97 -15.79 -2.81
C LEU A 137 -12.46 -16.09 -2.89
N ALA A 138 -13.03 -16.49 -1.77
CA ALA A 138 -14.48 -16.52 -1.59
C ALA A 138 -15.08 -15.11 -1.72
N ALA A 139 -16.40 -15.02 -1.86
CA ALA A 139 -17.11 -13.75 -1.87
C ALA A 139 -16.85 -12.96 -0.57
N GLY A 140 -16.49 -11.68 -0.69
CA GLY A 140 -16.20 -10.81 0.45
C GLY A 140 -14.84 -11.03 1.14
N ALA A 141 -14.11 -12.09 0.79
CA ALA A 141 -12.86 -12.48 1.43
C ALA A 141 -11.65 -11.67 0.94
N SER A 142 -10.58 -11.71 1.74
CA SER A 142 -9.31 -11.03 1.47
C SER A 142 -8.13 -12.01 1.54
N ALA A 143 -7.08 -11.73 0.77
CA ALA A 143 -5.74 -12.29 0.95
C ALA A 143 -4.78 -11.16 1.33
N VAL A 144 -3.80 -11.48 2.17
CA VAL A 144 -2.71 -10.58 2.54
C VAL A 144 -1.44 -11.04 1.84
N TRP A 145 -0.76 -10.10 1.20
CA TRP A 145 0.51 -10.29 0.54
C TRP A 145 1.54 -9.42 1.22
N CYS A 146 2.63 -10.02 1.66
CA CYS A 146 3.81 -9.26 2.00
C CYS A 146 4.50 -8.79 0.74
N VAL A 147 4.90 -7.53 0.73
CA VAL A 147 5.65 -6.94 -0.36
C VAL A 147 6.91 -6.33 0.22
N ARG A 148 8.03 -6.99 0.00
CA ARG A 148 9.36 -6.45 0.30
C ARG A 148 9.88 -5.74 -0.93
N SER A 149 10.19 -4.46 -0.78
CA SER A 149 10.83 -3.65 -1.81
C SER A 149 12.23 -3.29 -1.37
N THR A 150 13.23 -3.57 -2.19
CA THR A 150 14.64 -3.32 -1.89
C THR A 150 15.25 -2.52 -3.04
N VAL A 151 15.83 -1.36 -2.73
CA VAL A 151 16.57 -0.57 -3.71
C VAL A 151 17.90 -1.26 -4.01
N THR A 152 18.30 -1.23 -5.28
CA THR A 152 19.61 -1.72 -5.72
C THR A 152 20.54 -0.54 -6.00
N ASP A 153 21.85 -0.80 -6.05
CA ASP A 153 22.87 0.21 -6.37
C ASP A 153 22.73 0.81 -7.78
N ALA A 154 21.89 0.22 -8.63
CA ALA A 154 21.56 0.76 -9.95
C ALA A 154 20.55 1.92 -9.89
N ALA A 155 19.97 2.23 -8.72
CA ALA A 155 19.00 3.29 -8.57
C ALA A 155 19.64 4.68 -8.76
N PRO A 156 18.97 5.61 -9.45
CA PRO A 156 19.42 7.00 -9.49
C PRO A 156 19.52 7.59 -8.08
N ALA A 157 20.54 8.41 -7.81
CA ALA A 157 20.79 8.98 -6.48
C ALA A 157 19.64 9.87 -5.97
N VAL A 158 18.99 10.61 -6.87
CA VAL A 158 17.81 11.44 -6.58
C VAL A 158 16.77 11.17 -7.66
N ALA A 159 15.67 10.51 -7.30
CA ALA A 159 14.59 10.23 -8.22
C ALA A 159 13.27 9.94 -7.49
N THR A 160 12.16 10.16 -8.19
CA THR A 160 10.83 9.75 -7.75
C THR A 160 10.16 8.93 -8.86
N ALA A 161 9.65 7.75 -8.49
CA ALA A 161 8.83 6.90 -9.34
C ALA A 161 7.42 6.83 -8.76
N HIS A 162 6.41 7.11 -9.58
CA HIS A 162 5.02 6.91 -9.20
C HIS A 162 4.55 5.60 -9.80
N VAL A 163 4.10 4.67 -8.96
CA VAL A 163 3.71 3.32 -9.37
C VAL A 163 2.24 3.12 -9.08
N ARG A 164 1.54 2.45 -10.01
CA ARG A 164 0.14 2.03 -9.87
C ARG A 164 0.08 0.52 -9.71
N LEU A 165 -0.56 0.08 -8.63
CA LEU A 165 -0.99 -1.29 -8.45
C LEU A 165 -2.48 -1.38 -8.80
N GLN A 166 -2.78 -2.27 -9.73
CA GLN A 166 -4.14 -2.52 -10.22
C GLN A 166 -4.57 -3.93 -9.79
N LEU A 167 -5.83 -4.09 -9.42
CA LEU A 167 -6.42 -5.36 -9.04
C LEU A 167 -7.73 -5.59 -9.79
N THR A 168 -7.89 -6.79 -10.32
CA THR A 168 -9.16 -7.28 -10.88
C THR A 168 -9.56 -8.58 -10.21
N VAL A 169 -10.86 -8.90 -10.23
CA VAL A 169 -11.41 -10.20 -9.85
C VAL A 169 -12.08 -10.85 -11.04
N ALA A 170 -11.65 -12.06 -11.39
CA ALA A 170 -12.22 -12.85 -12.47
C ALA A 170 -13.06 -14.02 -11.95
N VAL A 171 -14.22 -14.24 -12.57
CA VAL A 171 -15.13 -15.38 -12.31
C VAL A 171 -15.61 -15.92 -13.67
N GLY A 172 -15.00 -17.01 -14.13
CA GLY A 172 -15.24 -17.50 -15.49
C GLY A 172 -14.84 -16.45 -16.52
N SER A 173 -15.76 -16.03 -17.38
CA SER A 173 -15.56 -14.96 -18.37
C SER A 173 -15.82 -13.54 -17.84
N TRP A 174 -16.25 -13.40 -16.58
CA TRP A 174 -16.60 -12.11 -15.98
C TRP A 174 -15.40 -11.53 -15.25
N THR A 175 -15.13 -10.24 -15.45
CA THR A 175 -14.07 -9.51 -14.75
C THR A 175 -14.65 -8.30 -14.06
N SER A 176 -14.19 -7.99 -12.85
CA SER A 176 -14.57 -6.77 -12.14
C SER A 176 -14.05 -5.51 -12.85
N THR A 177 -14.58 -4.35 -12.46
CA THR A 177 -13.84 -3.10 -12.65
C THR A 177 -12.48 -3.18 -11.95
N THR A 178 -11.49 -2.49 -12.51
CA THR A 178 -10.14 -2.46 -11.94
C THR A 178 -10.09 -1.53 -10.73
N ALA A 179 -9.77 -2.08 -9.56
CA ALA A 179 -9.38 -1.26 -8.42
C ALA A 179 -7.93 -0.80 -8.64
N THR A 180 -7.68 0.49 -8.53
CA THR A 180 -6.34 1.07 -8.74
C THR A 180 -5.92 1.81 -7.48
N SER A 181 -4.68 1.60 -7.05
CA SER A 181 -4.02 2.41 -6.03
C SER A 181 -2.65 2.86 -6.54
N SER A 182 -2.19 4.02 -6.07
CA SER A 182 -0.89 4.58 -6.44
C SER A 182 -0.05 4.83 -5.18
N PHE A 183 1.26 4.72 -5.33
CA PHE A 183 2.26 5.05 -4.30
C PHE A 183 3.53 5.59 -4.96
N SER A 184 4.43 6.15 -4.15
CA SER A 184 5.67 6.76 -4.63
C SER A 184 6.89 6.04 -4.05
N LEU A 185 7.85 5.74 -4.92
CA LEU A 185 9.19 5.33 -4.53
C LEU A 185 10.10 6.51 -4.71
N ASN A 186 10.89 6.84 -3.71
CA ASN A 186 11.88 7.91 -3.80
C ASN A 186 13.26 7.38 -3.49
N THR A 187 14.26 7.93 -4.16
CA THR A 187 15.65 7.93 -3.72
C THR A 187 16.08 9.38 -3.52
N GLY A 188 16.93 9.59 -2.54
CA GLY A 188 17.57 10.86 -2.25
C GLY A 188 18.81 10.62 -1.41
N THR A 189 19.65 11.64 -1.28
CA THR A 189 20.63 11.65 -0.19
C THR A 189 19.86 11.54 1.13
N ALA A 190 20.29 10.64 2.02
CA ALA A 190 19.84 10.73 3.41
C ALA A 190 20.05 12.17 3.88
N ASP A 191 19.08 12.73 4.61
CA ASP A 191 19.30 14.00 5.26
C ASP A 191 20.60 13.89 6.08
N PRO A 192 21.53 14.84 5.98
CA PRO A 192 22.77 14.77 6.74
C PRO A 192 22.47 14.58 8.24
N THR A 193 23.30 13.83 8.96
CA THR A 193 23.04 13.59 10.38
C THR A 193 23.39 14.84 11.20
N LEU A 194 22.51 15.26 12.12
CA LEU A 194 22.88 16.24 13.13
C LEU A 194 23.81 15.61 14.16
N THR A 195 24.88 16.32 14.48
CA THR A 195 25.61 16.08 15.73
C THR A 195 24.81 16.74 16.85
N CYS A 196 24.47 15.97 17.88
CA CYS A 196 23.78 16.49 19.05
C CYS A 196 24.68 16.31 20.27
N THR A 197 24.90 17.39 21.01
CA THR A 197 25.59 17.37 22.30
C THR A 197 24.62 17.81 23.39
N THR A 198 24.52 17.03 24.45
CA THR A 198 23.74 17.43 25.64
C THR A 198 24.62 18.35 26.47
N GLU A 199 24.14 19.55 26.74
CA GLU A 199 24.95 20.63 27.30
C GLU A 199 24.34 21.19 28.61
N GLY A 200 25.22 21.75 29.44
CA GLY A 200 24.92 22.23 30.78
C GLY A 200 25.08 21.17 31.88
N THR A 201 25.36 21.62 33.10
CA THR A 201 25.59 20.77 34.29
C THR A 201 24.39 19.92 34.73
N ASP A 202 23.24 20.06 34.07
CA ASP A 202 21.99 19.38 34.41
C ASP A 202 21.12 19.02 33.17
N ASP A 203 21.65 18.86 31.96
CA ASP A 203 20.84 18.56 30.74
C ASP A 203 19.73 19.60 30.46
N ASN A 204 20.05 20.89 30.57
CA ASN A 204 19.06 21.95 30.41
C ASN A 204 18.78 22.31 28.94
N TYR A 205 19.72 22.01 28.03
CA TYR A 205 19.59 22.29 26.61
C TYR A 205 20.43 21.29 25.80
N VAL A 206 20.16 21.22 24.50
CA VAL A 206 20.97 20.46 23.55
C VAL A 206 21.53 21.40 22.50
N LEU A 207 22.79 21.17 22.14
CA LEU A 207 23.45 21.83 21.01
C LEU A 207 23.31 20.92 19.79
N LEU A 208 22.63 21.40 18.76
CA LEU A 208 22.54 20.74 17.47
C LEU A 208 23.53 21.37 16.52
N SER A 209 24.50 20.62 16.04
CA SER A 209 25.45 21.06 15.01
C SER A 209 25.37 20.18 13.75
N TRP A 210 25.78 20.76 12.62
CA TRP A 210 25.78 20.07 11.33
C TRP A 210 26.98 20.47 10.51
N ASP A 211 27.43 19.57 9.65
CA ASP A 211 28.42 19.89 8.63
C ASP A 211 27.70 20.55 7.44
N ASP A 212 28.05 21.78 7.10
CA ASP A 212 27.61 22.41 5.84
C ASP A 212 28.83 22.72 4.97
N PRO A 213 29.22 21.80 4.08
CA PRO A 213 30.44 21.96 3.31
C PRO A 213 30.33 22.94 2.13
N TYR A 214 29.15 23.52 1.81
CA TYR A 214 28.95 24.14 0.48
C TYR A 214 27.99 25.34 0.36
N ARG A 215 27.55 26.01 1.43
CA ARG A 215 26.64 27.17 1.32
C ARG A 215 27.29 28.52 1.61
N ASP A 216 26.63 29.56 1.12
CA ASP A 216 26.94 30.95 1.46
C ASP A 216 26.75 31.16 2.96
N GLY A 217 27.73 31.78 3.61
CA GLY A 217 27.74 32.04 5.06
C GLY A 217 26.56 32.89 5.55
N ASP A 218 25.86 33.57 4.64
CA ASP A 218 24.65 34.36 4.90
C ASP A 218 23.35 33.55 4.88
N THR A 219 23.40 32.26 4.53
CA THR A 219 22.22 31.38 4.55
C THR A 219 21.68 31.25 5.97
N LEU A 220 20.41 31.54 6.22
CA LEU A 220 19.80 31.31 7.53
C LEU A 220 19.28 29.88 7.66
N TYR A 221 19.40 29.31 8.85
CA TYR A 221 18.95 27.98 9.21
C TYR A 221 18.06 28.03 10.44
N ARG A 222 17.10 27.11 10.56
CA ARG A 222 16.28 26.94 11.76
C ARG A 222 15.96 25.47 12.00
N ALA A 223 15.82 25.08 13.27
CA ALA A 223 15.38 23.75 13.66
C ALA A 223 13.85 23.64 13.60
N TYR A 224 13.36 22.45 13.30
CA TYR A 224 11.94 22.14 13.15
C TYR A 224 11.60 20.80 13.82
N ILE A 225 10.45 20.75 14.50
CA ILE A 225 9.79 19.50 14.91
C ILE A 225 8.49 19.39 14.12
N GLY A 226 8.43 18.45 13.20
CA GLY A 226 7.40 18.45 12.15
C GLY A 226 7.50 19.73 11.31
N ASP A 227 6.43 20.52 11.30
CA ASP A 227 6.37 21.82 10.61
C ASP A 227 6.54 23.02 11.56
N VAL A 228 6.75 22.78 12.85
CA VAL A 228 6.89 23.85 13.85
C VAL A 228 8.35 24.25 13.98
N GLY A 229 8.68 25.49 13.64
CA GLY A 229 10.00 26.07 13.87
C GLY A 229 10.29 26.21 15.37
N VAL A 230 11.40 25.63 15.81
CA VAL A 230 11.88 25.65 17.19
C VAL A 230 13.26 26.32 17.25
N GLY A 231 13.58 26.89 18.41
CA GLY A 231 14.82 27.65 18.57
C GLY A 231 14.88 28.94 17.74
N GLU A 232 16.04 29.58 17.83
CA GLU A 232 16.39 30.76 17.03
C GLU A 232 16.99 30.37 15.68
N SER A 233 16.85 31.25 14.70
CA SER A 233 17.50 31.09 13.41
C SER A 233 18.99 31.42 13.52
N GLN A 234 19.84 30.65 12.86
CA GLN A 234 21.30 30.82 12.87
C GLN A 234 21.84 30.98 11.45
N THR A 235 22.91 31.76 11.27
CA THR A 235 23.52 31.92 9.95
C THR A 235 24.39 30.71 9.60
N GLY A 236 24.65 30.51 8.31
CA GLY A 236 25.50 29.45 7.81
C GLY A 236 26.96 29.58 8.23
N SER A 237 27.37 30.72 8.80
CA SER A 237 28.68 30.88 9.45
C SER A 237 28.72 30.30 10.88
N TRP A 238 27.57 29.94 11.44
CA TRP A 238 27.41 29.38 12.79
C TRP A 238 26.54 28.13 12.72
N HIS A 239 27.17 27.00 12.42
CA HIS A 239 26.52 25.72 12.11
C HIS A 239 26.00 25.00 13.36
N GLN A 240 25.40 25.75 14.28
CA GLN A 240 24.88 25.20 15.52
C GLN A 240 23.69 25.98 16.05
N ILE A 241 22.71 25.28 16.61
CA ILE A 241 21.51 25.81 17.24
C ILE A 241 21.39 25.23 18.65
N ASP A 242 21.29 26.10 19.64
CA ASP A 242 20.89 25.73 21.00
C ASP A 242 19.37 25.57 21.07
N LEU A 243 18.91 24.42 21.57
CA LEU A 243 17.51 24.18 21.87
C LEU A 243 17.30 23.97 23.35
N ALA A 244 16.38 24.76 23.91
CA ALA A 244 15.91 24.67 25.28
C ALA A 244 14.47 24.10 25.34
N PRO A 245 14.08 23.41 26.43
CA PRO A 245 12.78 22.75 26.55
C PRO A 245 11.57 23.66 26.32
N GLU A 246 11.66 24.93 26.71
CA GLU A 246 10.64 25.96 26.56
C GLU A 246 10.40 26.37 25.10
N GLN A 247 11.34 26.09 24.20
CA GLN A 247 11.23 26.40 22.78
C GLN A 247 10.52 25.28 21.99
N LEU A 248 10.20 24.15 22.63
CA LEU A 248 9.54 23.03 21.97
C LEU A 248 8.01 23.13 22.07
N PRO A 249 7.27 22.77 21.00
CA PRO A 249 5.80 22.82 20.99
C PRO A 249 5.17 21.79 21.95
N THR A 250 4.75 22.23 23.14
CA THR A 250 3.90 21.52 24.14
C THR A 250 4.26 20.08 24.57
N SER A 251 3.70 19.67 25.72
CA SER A 251 4.29 18.84 26.78
C SER A 251 4.15 17.31 26.63
N THR A 252 4.64 16.71 25.55
CA THR A 252 4.80 15.25 25.54
C THR A 252 6.26 14.92 25.76
N ASP A 253 6.57 14.40 26.94
CA ASP A 253 7.88 13.78 27.19
C ASP A 253 8.04 12.59 26.24
N GLY A 254 9.27 12.38 25.78
CA GLY A 254 9.60 11.33 24.82
C GLY A 254 10.51 11.80 23.68
N PRO A 255 10.81 10.87 22.75
CA PRO A 255 11.65 11.15 21.60
C PRO A 255 10.95 12.07 20.60
N LEU A 256 11.72 13.03 20.09
CA LEU A 256 11.31 14.03 19.12
C LEU A 256 12.34 14.06 17.99
N THR A 257 11.86 13.93 16.75
CA THR A 257 12.71 14.13 15.57
C THR A 257 12.85 15.61 15.28
N VAL A 258 14.09 16.07 15.15
CA VAL A 258 14.43 17.45 14.83
C VAL A 258 15.12 17.49 13.47
N THR A 259 14.73 18.45 12.64
CA THR A 259 15.35 18.72 11.34
C THR A 259 15.78 20.17 11.29
N VAL A 260 17.04 20.44 10.91
CA VAL A 260 17.52 21.79 10.60
C VAL A 260 17.36 22.05 9.11
N ARG A 261 16.67 23.13 8.74
CA ARG A 261 16.40 23.50 7.34
C ARG A 261 16.92 24.89 7.04
N ALA A 262 17.40 25.09 5.81
CA ALA A 262 17.74 26.42 5.31
C ALA A 262 16.45 27.25 5.09
N LEU A 263 16.51 28.54 5.38
CA LEU A 263 15.44 29.51 5.17
C LEU A 263 15.66 30.26 3.86
N ASP A 264 14.57 30.68 3.22
CA ASP A 264 14.61 31.61 2.10
C ASP A 264 14.77 33.07 2.57
N ALA A 265 14.83 34.00 1.61
CA ALA A 265 14.95 35.43 1.90
C ALA A 265 13.72 36.01 2.65
N GLY A 266 12.60 35.30 2.67
CA GLY A 266 11.39 35.63 3.44
C GLY A 266 11.39 35.04 4.85
N GLY A 267 12.38 34.21 5.20
CA GLY A 267 12.45 33.52 6.50
C GLY A 267 11.66 32.21 6.55
N GLU A 268 11.14 31.73 5.42
CA GLU A 268 10.37 30.49 5.34
C GLU A 268 11.28 29.28 5.09
N PRO A 269 10.97 28.08 5.64
CA PRO A 269 11.77 26.89 5.42
C PRO A 269 11.75 26.46 3.96
N THR A 270 12.94 26.20 3.43
CA THR A 270 13.12 25.57 2.12
C THR A 270 13.11 24.04 2.22
N ALA A 271 13.12 23.37 1.07
CA ALA A 271 13.30 21.92 0.99
C ALA A 271 14.74 21.46 1.30
N THR A 272 15.68 22.39 1.55
CA THR A 272 17.06 22.02 1.90
C THR A 272 17.15 21.66 3.38
N VAL A 273 17.52 20.42 3.67
CA VAL A 273 17.84 19.94 5.01
C VAL A 273 19.35 20.01 5.24
N ALA A 274 19.74 20.71 6.30
CA ALA A 274 21.12 20.80 6.77
C ALA A 274 21.49 19.62 7.68
N GLY A 275 20.50 19.11 8.42
CA GLY A 275 20.57 17.78 8.98
C GLY A 275 19.34 17.37 9.76
N THR A 276 19.22 16.07 10.05
CA THR A 276 18.16 15.47 10.87
C THR A 276 18.76 14.67 12.04
N GLY A 277 18.10 14.68 13.19
CA GLY A 277 18.50 13.95 14.39
C GLY A 277 17.35 13.75 15.38
N THR A 278 17.62 13.07 16.50
CA THR A 278 16.62 12.82 17.56
C THR A 278 17.07 13.43 18.88
N ILE A 279 16.14 14.09 19.56
CA ILE A 279 16.29 14.57 20.93
C ILE A 279 15.18 13.98 21.78
N THR A 280 15.37 13.91 23.09
CA THR A 280 14.35 13.48 24.03
C THR A 280 14.02 14.60 24.99
N ARG A 281 12.73 14.94 25.06
CA ARG A 281 12.20 15.80 26.13
C ARG A 281 11.81 14.95 27.32
N TYR A 282 12.21 15.36 28.52
CA TYR A 282 11.84 14.67 29.74
C TYR A 282 11.67 15.64 30.91
N THR A 283 10.93 15.20 31.92
CA THR A 283 10.80 15.94 33.18
C THR A 283 11.81 15.40 34.21
N LYS A 284 12.61 16.29 34.81
CA LYS A 284 13.57 15.94 35.86
C LYS A 284 12.86 15.51 37.14
N SER A 285 13.60 14.86 38.04
CA SER A 285 13.13 14.56 39.41
C SER A 285 12.75 15.82 40.22
N THR A 286 13.31 16.97 39.85
CA THR A 286 12.98 18.30 40.43
C THR A 286 11.70 18.92 39.86
N GLY A 287 11.07 18.29 38.85
CA GLY A 287 9.85 18.78 38.20
C GLY A 287 10.09 19.77 37.05
N SER A 288 11.35 20.12 36.74
CA SER A 288 11.69 21.00 35.61
C SER A 288 11.84 20.20 34.31
N PRO A 289 11.43 20.74 33.15
CA PRO A 289 11.66 20.10 31.86
C PRO A 289 13.14 20.16 31.45
N ALA A 290 13.57 19.18 30.67
CA ALA A 290 14.95 18.97 30.24
C ALA A 290 15.01 18.38 28.83
N LEU A 291 16.18 18.48 28.19
CA LEU A 291 16.46 17.88 26.89
C LEU A 291 17.76 17.08 26.94
N ARG A 292 17.78 15.95 26.23
CA ARG A 292 18.99 15.17 25.98
C ARG A 292 19.01 14.69 24.54
N CYS A 293 20.20 14.35 24.05
CA CYS A 293 20.36 13.76 22.72
C CYS A 293 19.89 12.30 22.69
N GLY A 294 19.40 11.86 21.52
CA GLY A 294 18.92 10.51 21.31
C GLY A 294 17.45 10.31 21.67
N ALA A 295 16.98 9.07 21.52
CA ALA A 295 15.60 8.64 21.80
C ALA A 295 15.39 8.17 23.26
#